data_AF-A0A7J5E8T5-F1
#
_entry.id   AF-A0A7J5E8T5-F1
#
_cell.length_a   1.000
_cell.length_b   1.000
_cell.length_c   1.000
_cell.angle_alpha   90.00
_cell.angle_beta   90.00
_cell.angle_gamma   90.00
#
_symmetry.space_group_name_H-M   'P 1'
#
loop_
_entity.id
_entity.type
_entity.pdbx_description
1 polymer ?
#
loop_
_entity_poly.entity_id
_entity_poly.type
_entity_poly.pdbx_seq_one_letter_code
_entity_poly.pdbx_strand_id
1 'polypeptide(L)'
;QKTGHKFPTGSVEDRILWMHVEAKDSKGNIYHLPVDKKGFEGEEFTIASDVLAYQDMAIALNMKNFAGIQRDGIPFGDRIFRMPYFDPQGRMTIQQWNTASLGVDYRIGPRETKIETCTFRLPDKLPPGELKVTAVLNYQLLVKSVADFLEVPAEESAIIKVNEHSTVVNILE
;
A
#
# COMPACT_ATOMS: atom_id res chain seq x y z
N GLN A 1 -6.35 19.76 3.41
CA GLN A 1 -7.75 19.71 3.88
C GLN A 1 -8.20 18.25 3.91
N LYS A 2 -8.89 17.77 4.96
CA LYS A 2 -9.39 16.39 4.99
C LYS A 2 -10.65 16.24 4.14
N THR A 3 -10.79 15.11 3.45
CA THR A 3 -11.96 14.81 2.60
C THR A 3 -13.21 14.54 3.43
N GLY A 4 -14.38 14.89 2.88
CA GLY A 4 -15.71 14.60 3.47
C GLY A 4 -16.27 13.22 3.12
N HIS A 5 -15.48 12.38 2.43
CA HIS A 5 -15.80 11.01 2.02
C HIS A 5 -14.63 10.08 2.37
N LYS A 6 -14.85 8.77 2.23
CA LYS A 6 -13.76 7.78 2.34
C LYS A 6 -12.66 8.06 1.31
N PHE A 7 -11.41 7.80 1.67
CA PHE A 7 -10.25 8.04 0.81
C PHE A 7 -9.36 6.79 0.78
N PRO A 8 -9.10 6.21 -0.41
CA PRO A 8 -9.62 6.63 -1.72
C PRO A 8 -11.12 6.30 -1.91
N THR A 9 -11.81 7.01 -2.80
CA THR A 9 -13.20 6.70 -3.21
C THR A 9 -13.24 6.32 -4.70
N GLY A 10 -14.38 5.86 -5.22
CA GLY A 10 -14.53 5.43 -6.63
C GLY A 10 -14.18 3.95 -6.82
N SER A 11 -13.40 3.63 -7.86
CA SER A 11 -12.86 2.29 -8.16
C SER A 11 -11.82 1.86 -7.13
N VAL A 12 -12.28 1.38 -5.98
CA VAL A 12 -11.41 1.07 -4.82
C VAL A 12 -10.68 -0.26 -4.94
N GLU A 13 -11.15 -1.13 -5.84
CA GLU A 13 -10.49 -2.36 -6.26
C GLU A 13 -9.20 -2.09 -7.06
N ASP A 14 -9.17 -0.97 -7.80
CA ASP A 14 -8.04 -0.56 -8.63
C ASP A 14 -7.08 0.39 -7.90
N ARG A 15 -7.66 1.33 -7.14
CA ARG A 15 -6.93 2.43 -6.51
C ARG A 15 -6.16 1.95 -5.29
N ILE A 16 -4.93 2.42 -5.17
CA ILE A 16 -4.08 2.12 -4.02
C ILE A 16 -3.62 3.41 -3.33
N LEU A 17 -3.80 3.44 -2.01
CA LEU A 17 -3.32 4.50 -1.12
C LEU A 17 -2.47 3.83 -0.04
N TRP A 18 -1.23 4.24 0.15
CA TRP A 18 -0.36 3.63 1.14
C TRP A 18 0.50 4.64 1.88
N MET A 19 0.85 4.29 3.11
CA MET A 19 1.83 5.00 3.91
C MET A 19 3.17 4.28 3.80
N HIS A 20 4.17 5.04 3.37
CA HIS A 20 5.57 4.63 3.32
C HIS A 20 6.35 5.37 4.41
N VAL A 21 7.14 4.66 5.21
CA VAL A 21 7.93 5.27 6.30
C VAL A 21 9.39 4.89 6.15
N GLU A 22 10.26 5.90 6.15
CA GLU A 22 11.70 5.71 6.09
C GLU A 22 12.40 6.53 7.16
N ALA A 23 13.51 6.00 7.67
CA ALA A 23 14.47 6.73 8.47
C ALA A 23 15.75 6.95 7.65
N LYS A 24 16.24 8.18 7.60
CA LYS A 24 17.50 8.55 6.96
C LYS A 24 18.51 9.01 8.00
N ASP A 25 19.66 8.34 8.07
CA ASP A 25 20.71 8.68 9.03
C ASP A 25 21.63 9.82 8.56
N SER A 26 22.55 10.23 9.44
CA SER A 26 23.50 11.33 9.21
C SER A 26 24.49 11.07 8.06
N LYS A 27 24.66 9.82 7.64
CA LYS A 27 25.47 9.41 6.49
C LYS A 27 24.63 9.22 5.22
N GLY A 28 23.31 9.37 5.33
CA GLY A 28 22.38 9.25 4.23
C GLY A 28 21.90 7.82 3.93
N ASN A 29 22.19 6.84 4.79
CA ASN A 29 21.59 5.52 4.65
C ASN A 29 20.09 5.59 4.93
N ILE A 30 19.31 4.83 4.18
CA ILE A 30 17.85 4.79 4.25
C ILE A 30 17.42 3.44 4.81
N TYR A 31 16.54 3.48 5.80
CA TYR A 31 15.95 2.31 6.43
C TYR A 31 14.43 2.39 6.26
N HIS A 32 13.84 1.40 5.60
CA HIS A 32 12.39 1.27 5.53
C HIS A 32 11.84 0.74 6.85
N LEU A 33 10.73 1.32 7.30
CA LEU A 33 10.06 0.97 8.55
C LEU A 33 8.70 0.33 8.20
N PRO A 34 8.58 -1.02 8.22
CA PRO A 34 7.30 -1.68 8.01
C PRO A 34 6.34 -1.39 9.17
N VAL A 35 5.04 -1.42 8.90
CA VAL A 35 4.03 -1.21 9.94
C VAL A 35 3.87 -2.42 10.85
N ASP A 36 3.59 -2.13 12.12
CA ASP A 36 3.23 -3.14 13.09
C ASP A 36 1.79 -3.62 12.84
N LYS A 37 1.59 -4.94 12.96
CA LYS A 37 0.25 -5.54 12.84
C LYS A 37 -0.63 -5.12 14.01
N LYS A 38 -1.89 -4.81 13.72
CA LYS A 38 -2.94 -4.48 14.68
C LYS A 38 -3.77 -5.69 15.12
N GLY A 39 -3.83 -6.73 14.30
CA GLY A 39 -4.52 -7.99 14.59
C GLY A 39 -6.02 -8.01 14.29
N PHE A 40 -6.51 -7.17 13.36
CA PHE A 40 -7.92 -7.23 12.92
C PHE A 40 -8.11 -8.19 11.74
N GLU A 41 -9.33 -8.69 11.56
CA GLU A 41 -9.68 -9.60 10.46
C GLU A 41 -9.48 -8.92 9.09
N GLY A 42 -8.77 -9.61 8.18
CA GLY A 42 -8.45 -9.10 6.85
C GLY A 42 -7.26 -8.12 6.80
N GLU A 43 -6.57 -7.90 7.92
CA GLU A 43 -5.41 -7.00 7.98
C GLU A 43 -4.31 -7.36 6.96
N GLU A 44 -4.16 -8.63 6.61
CA GLU A 44 -3.21 -9.12 5.62
C GLU A 44 -3.39 -8.51 4.22
N PHE A 45 -4.57 -7.98 3.91
CA PHE A 45 -4.84 -7.25 2.66
C PHE A 45 -4.48 -5.76 2.76
N THR A 46 -4.18 -5.28 3.95
CA THR A 46 -3.86 -3.89 4.26
C THR A 46 -2.37 -3.69 4.55
N ILE A 47 -1.55 -4.73 4.48
CA ILE A 47 -0.10 -4.64 4.62
C ILE A 47 0.52 -5.19 3.33
N ALA A 48 1.40 -4.40 2.72
CA ALA A 48 1.99 -4.73 1.44
C ALA A 48 2.78 -6.05 1.49
N SER A 49 2.60 -6.90 0.49
CA SER A 49 3.29 -8.18 0.36
C SER A 49 3.44 -8.59 -1.11
N ASP A 50 4.31 -9.56 -1.37
CA ASP A 50 4.62 -10.03 -2.73
C ASP A 50 3.78 -11.23 -3.18
N VAL A 51 2.63 -11.45 -2.55
CA VAL A 51 1.70 -12.52 -2.95
C VAL A 51 1.07 -12.21 -4.32
N LEU A 52 0.66 -13.27 -5.03
CA LEU A 52 -0.06 -13.13 -6.30
C LEU A 52 -1.57 -12.95 -6.09
N ALA A 53 -2.20 -12.16 -6.96
CA ALA A 53 -3.63 -11.90 -7.00
C ALA A 53 -4.12 -11.75 -8.47
N TYR A 54 -5.41 -11.43 -8.66
CA TYR A 54 -6.00 -11.08 -9.95
C TYR A 54 -6.00 -12.23 -10.98
N GLN A 55 -6.06 -13.47 -10.50
CA GLN A 55 -6.08 -14.66 -11.36
C GLN A 55 -7.29 -14.70 -12.28
N ASP A 56 -8.40 -14.08 -11.87
CA ASP A 56 -9.63 -14.05 -12.65
C ASP A 56 -9.54 -13.17 -13.90
N MET A 57 -8.54 -12.29 -14.03
CA MET A 57 -8.27 -11.55 -15.28
C MET A 57 -8.07 -12.51 -16.47
N ALA A 58 -7.65 -13.75 -16.20
CA ALA A 58 -7.54 -14.81 -17.19
C ALA A 58 -8.83 -15.06 -17.98
N ILE A 59 -10.00 -14.79 -17.38
CA ILE A 59 -11.30 -14.97 -18.03
C ILE A 59 -11.45 -13.98 -19.20
N ALA A 60 -11.24 -12.69 -18.95
CA ALA A 60 -11.38 -11.65 -19.96
C ALA A 60 -10.24 -11.71 -21.01
N LEU A 61 -9.04 -12.08 -20.57
CA LEU A 61 -7.86 -12.18 -21.43
C LEU A 61 -7.74 -13.52 -22.16
N ASN A 62 -8.68 -14.46 -21.92
CA ASN A 62 -8.68 -15.80 -22.49
C ASN A 62 -7.34 -16.55 -22.29
N MET A 63 -6.74 -16.41 -21.10
CA MET A 63 -5.48 -17.03 -20.75
C MET A 63 -5.70 -18.33 -19.97
N LYS A 64 -5.01 -19.40 -20.36
CA LYS A 64 -4.99 -20.66 -19.59
C LYS A 64 -3.86 -20.62 -18.57
N ASN A 65 -4.12 -21.17 -17.37
CA ASN A 65 -3.12 -21.33 -16.30
C ASN A 65 -2.44 -20.03 -15.84
N PHE A 66 -3.15 -18.91 -15.89
CA PHE A 66 -2.62 -17.64 -15.40
C PHE A 66 -2.51 -17.68 -13.87
N ALA A 67 -1.27 -17.54 -13.36
CA ALA A 67 -0.98 -17.60 -11.93
C ALA A 67 -1.45 -16.34 -11.17
N GLY A 68 -1.82 -15.29 -11.89
CA GLY A 68 -2.01 -13.94 -11.35
C GLY A 68 -0.73 -13.12 -11.44
N ILE A 69 -0.78 -11.92 -10.88
CA ILE A 69 0.34 -10.97 -10.81
C ILE A 69 0.51 -10.47 -9.37
N GLN A 70 1.65 -9.83 -9.09
CA GLN A 70 1.95 -9.33 -7.75
C GLN A 70 0.85 -8.36 -7.30
N ARG A 71 0.37 -8.51 -6.05
CA ARG A 71 -0.87 -7.88 -5.56
C ARG A 71 -0.78 -6.36 -5.37
N ASP A 72 0.34 -5.83 -4.91
CA ASP A 72 0.39 -4.50 -4.29
C ASP A 72 1.26 -3.47 -5.06
N GLY A 73 2.31 -3.89 -5.74
CA GLY A 73 3.19 -3.05 -6.56
C GLY A 73 3.97 -1.99 -5.79
N ILE A 74 4.08 -2.11 -4.46
CA ILE A 74 4.70 -1.15 -3.54
C ILE A 74 5.63 -1.85 -2.53
N PRO A 75 6.49 -1.12 -1.79
CA PRO A 75 7.42 -1.71 -0.83
C PRO A 75 6.73 -2.63 0.19
N PHE A 76 7.31 -3.83 0.38
CA PHE A 76 6.82 -4.82 1.33
C PHE A 76 6.69 -4.23 2.75
N GLY A 77 5.57 -4.46 3.43
CA GLY A 77 5.34 -3.99 4.79
C GLY A 77 4.79 -2.57 4.92
N ASP A 78 4.60 -1.83 3.82
CA ASP A 78 3.86 -0.56 3.84
C ASP A 78 2.39 -0.78 4.23
N ARG A 79 1.79 0.20 4.93
CA ARG A 79 0.36 0.16 5.25
C ARG A 79 -0.45 0.63 4.05
N ILE A 80 -1.41 -0.16 3.61
CA ILE A 80 -2.34 0.17 2.56
C ILE A 80 -3.73 0.46 3.13
N PHE A 81 -4.34 1.53 2.64
CA PHE A 81 -5.70 1.96 2.96
C PHE A 81 -6.62 1.64 1.78
N ARG A 82 -7.25 0.47 1.82
CA ARG A 82 -8.06 -0.07 0.71
C ARG A 82 -9.31 -0.79 1.19
N MET A 83 -10.14 -1.21 0.23
CA MET A 83 -11.17 -2.22 0.42
C MET A 83 -11.01 -3.25 -0.72
N PRO A 84 -10.43 -4.43 -0.45
CA PRO A 84 -10.21 -5.42 -1.50
C PRO A 84 -11.53 -6.02 -1.95
N TYR A 85 -11.66 -6.30 -3.25
CA TYR A 85 -12.80 -7.03 -3.81
C TYR A 85 -12.37 -8.46 -4.03
N PHE A 86 -13.29 -9.41 -3.85
CA PHE A 86 -13.02 -10.82 -4.01
C PHE A 86 -13.89 -11.43 -5.09
N ASP A 87 -13.28 -12.28 -5.93
CA ASP A 87 -13.98 -13.11 -6.90
C ASP A 87 -14.75 -14.27 -6.22
N PRO A 88 -15.53 -15.09 -6.95
CA PRO A 88 -16.27 -16.20 -6.36
C PRO A 88 -15.40 -17.29 -5.71
N GLN A 89 -14.08 -17.26 -5.92
CA GLN A 89 -13.11 -18.17 -5.30
C GLN A 89 -12.42 -17.54 -4.08
N GLY A 90 -12.78 -16.31 -3.71
CA GLY A 90 -12.20 -15.59 -2.58
C GLY A 90 -10.85 -14.93 -2.88
N ARG A 91 -10.47 -14.81 -4.16
CA ARG A 91 -9.19 -14.21 -4.57
C ARG A 91 -9.39 -12.73 -4.87
N MET A 92 -8.40 -11.89 -4.61
CA MET A 92 -8.49 -10.47 -4.92
C MET A 92 -8.69 -10.24 -6.42
N THR A 93 -9.62 -9.34 -6.76
CA THR A 93 -10.00 -9.01 -8.14
C THR A 93 -10.09 -7.49 -8.34
N ILE A 94 -9.80 -7.06 -9.57
CA ILE A 94 -10.13 -5.72 -10.11
C ILE A 94 -11.37 -5.75 -11.01
N GLN A 95 -11.88 -6.95 -11.34
CA GLN A 95 -13.01 -7.12 -12.23
C GLN A 95 -14.32 -6.93 -11.47
N GLN A 96 -14.81 -5.69 -11.44
CA GLN A 96 -16.05 -5.34 -10.74
C GLN A 96 -17.23 -6.26 -11.11
N TRP A 97 -17.35 -6.64 -12.39
CA TRP A 97 -18.41 -7.53 -12.87
C TRP A 97 -18.32 -8.97 -12.33
N ASN A 98 -17.14 -9.40 -11.89
CA ASN A 98 -16.87 -10.73 -11.34
C ASN A 98 -16.75 -10.72 -9.80
N THR A 99 -17.06 -9.59 -9.15
CA THR A 99 -16.95 -9.49 -7.69
C THR A 99 -18.08 -10.25 -7.01
N ALA A 100 -17.73 -11.15 -6.08
CA ALA A 100 -18.67 -11.91 -5.26
C ALA A 100 -18.81 -11.35 -3.85
N SER A 101 -17.74 -10.79 -3.29
CA SER A 101 -17.75 -10.20 -1.95
C SER A 101 -16.72 -9.08 -1.79
N LEU A 102 -16.89 -8.30 -0.72
CA LEU A 102 -16.01 -7.20 -0.34
C LEU A 102 -15.26 -7.60 0.94
N GLY A 103 -13.97 -7.29 1.00
CA GLY A 103 -13.16 -7.51 2.20
C GLY A 103 -13.19 -6.34 3.18
N VAL A 104 -12.19 -6.34 4.08
CA VAL A 104 -12.07 -5.29 5.09
C VAL A 104 -11.96 -3.91 4.45
N ASP A 105 -12.81 -2.97 4.89
CA ASP A 105 -12.73 -1.59 4.44
C ASP A 105 -11.81 -0.79 5.36
N TYR A 106 -10.52 -0.77 5.04
CA TYR A 106 -9.48 -0.06 5.78
C TYR A 106 -9.13 1.31 5.19
N ARG A 107 -10.01 1.86 4.34
CA ARG A 107 -9.86 3.21 3.78
C ARG A 107 -9.98 4.26 4.88
N ILE A 108 -9.42 5.44 4.66
CA ILE A 108 -9.54 6.57 5.59
C ILE A 108 -10.96 7.13 5.48
N GLY A 109 -11.73 7.08 6.55
CA GLY A 109 -13.09 7.58 6.66
C GLY A 109 -13.22 9.11 6.53
N PRO A 110 -14.45 9.62 6.38
CA PRO A 110 -14.72 11.06 6.32
C PRO A 110 -14.11 11.80 7.51
N ARG A 111 -13.15 12.70 7.24
CA ARG A 111 -12.41 13.47 8.25
C ARG A 111 -11.68 12.62 9.31
N GLU A 112 -11.56 11.32 9.11
CA GLU A 112 -10.92 10.38 10.05
C GLU A 112 -9.43 10.74 10.25
N THR A 113 -8.88 10.36 11.39
CA THR A 113 -7.44 10.18 11.57
C THR A 113 -7.22 8.70 11.85
N LYS A 114 -6.49 7.99 10.98
CA LYS A 114 -5.97 6.67 11.29
C LYS A 114 -4.57 6.81 11.88
N ILE A 115 -4.30 6.04 12.92
CA ILE A 115 -3.00 5.99 13.60
C ILE A 115 -2.35 4.66 13.23
N GLU A 116 -1.15 4.69 12.68
CA GLU A 116 -0.34 3.51 12.38
C GLU A 116 0.92 3.54 13.26
N THR A 117 1.40 2.36 13.64
CA THR A 117 2.60 2.21 14.47
C THR A 117 3.65 1.47 13.66
N CYS A 118 4.90 1.92 13.74
CA CYS A 118 6.05 1.25 13.17
C CYS A 118 7.10 1.10 14.26
N THR A 119 7.71 -0.07 14.37
CA THR A 119 8.81 -0.30 15.30
C THR A 119 10.14 -0.29 14.55
N PHE A 120 11.02 0.64 14.92
CA PHE A 120 12.39 0.71 14.37
C PHE A 120 13.41 0.25 15.41
N ARG A 121 14.05 -0.89 15.15
CA ARG A 121 15.21 -1.34 15.93
C ARG A 121 16.45 -0.66 15.37
N LEU A 122 17.10 0.16 16.18
CA LEU A 122 18.31 0.87 15.77
C LEU A 122 19.40 -0.16 15.37
N PRO A 123 19.93 -0.09 14.14
CA PRO A 123 21.04 -0.95 13.74
C PRO A 123 22.30 -0.65 14.56
N ASP A 124 23.09 -1.66 14.89
CA ASP A 124 24.34 -1.48 15.67
C ASP A 124 25.35 -0.53 15.01
N LYS A 125 25.29 -0.41 13.68
CA LYS A 125 26.18 0.46 12.87
C LYS A 125 25.57 1.83 12.56
N LEU A 126 24.46 2.18 13.20
CA LEU A 126 23.82 3.47 13.01
C LEU A 126 24.77 4.58 13.49
N PRO A 127 25.13 5.54 12.64
CA PRO A 127 26.05 6.60 13.03
C PRO A 127 25.38 7.56 14.05
N PRO A 128 26.15 8.12 14.99
CA PRO A 128 25.69 9.27 15.78
C PRO A 128 25.26 10.44 14.87
N GLY A 129 24.37 11.28 15.40
CA GLY A 129 23.85 12.45 14.72
C GLY A 129 22.37 12.33 14.34
N GLU A 130 21.97 13.15 13.37
CA GLU A 130 20.56 13.32 13.01
C GLU A 130 20.00 12.08 12.30
N LEU A 131 18.91 11.53 12.84
CA LEU A 131 18.07 10.53 12.19
C LEU A 131 16.73 11.16 11.83
N LYS A 132 16.50 11.41 10.55
CA LYS A 132 15.26 11.98 10.04
C LYS A 132 14.29 10.86 9.65
N VAL A 133 13.16 10.77 10.35
CA VAL A 133 12.07 9.84 10.02
C VAL A 133 11.03 10.58 9.19
N THR A 134 10.66 10.05 8.04
CA THR A 134 9.68 10.63 7.12
C THR A 134 8.59 9.62 6.81
N ALA A 135 7.34 10.01 7.02
CA ALA A 135 6.16 9.28 6.59
C ALA A 135 5.54 9.99 5.40
N VAL A 136 5.33 9.26 4.30
CA VAL A 136 4.74 9.76 3.07
C VAL A 136 3.46 8.98 2.77
N LEU A 137 2.37 9.69 2.52
CA LEU A 137 1.13 9.11 2.04
C LEU A 137 1.10 9.23 0.51
N ASN A 138 1.12 8.08 -0.16
CA ASN A 138 1.20 7.95 -1.61
C ASN A 138 -0.08 7.35 -2.18
N TYR A 139 -0.44 7.76 -3.40
CA TYR A 139 -1.64 7.32 -4.09
C TYR A 139 -1.35 6.99 -5.56
N GLN A 140 -2.02 5.98 -6.11
CA GLN A 140 -2.05 5.66 -7.54
C GLN A 140 -3.50 5.35 -7.96
N LEU A 141 -3.83 5.65 -9.23
CA LEU A 141 -5.15 5.36 -9.79
C LEU A 141 -5.34 3.86 -10.01
N LEU A 142 -4.28 3.19 -10.45
CA LEU A 142 -4.23 1.76 -10.68
C LEU A 142 -2.99 1.14 -10.05
N VAL A 143 -3.13 -0.03 -9.42
CA VAL A 143 -2.00 -0.81 -8.92
C VAL A 143 -0.98 -1.03 -10.03
N LYS A 144 0.29 -0.70 -9.76
CA LYS A 144 1.34 -0.69 -10.79
C LYS A 144 1.51 -2.03 -11.52
N SER A 145 1.46 -3.15 -10.81
CA SER A 145 1.58 -4.49 -11.42
C SER A 145 0.48 -4.75 -12.44
N VAL A 146 -0.75 -4.32 -12.16
CA VAL A 146 -1.90 -4.43 -13.07
C VAL A 146 -1.69 -3.50 -14.26
N ALA A 147 -1.32 -2.24 -14.02
CA ALA A 147 -1.08 -1.26 -15.07
C ALA A 147 0.00 -1.70 -16.05
N ASP A 148 1.12 -2.20 -15.53
CA ASP A 148 2.25 -2.70 -16.32
C ASP A 148 1.84 -3.95 -17.12
N PHE A 149 1.08 -4.86 -16.51
CA PHE A 149 0.63 -6.09 -17.18
C PHE A 149 -0.38 -5.84 -18.31
N LEU A 150 -1.26 -4.86 -18.14
CA LEU A 150 -2.27 -4.48 -19.13
C LEU A 150 -1.79 -3.38 -20.09
N GLU A 151 -0.52 -2.99 -20.01
CA GLU A 151 0.11 -1.94 -20.84
C GLU A 151 -0.66 -0.60 -20.81
N VAL A 152 -1.20 -0.26 -19.63
CA VAL A 152 -1.90 1.01 -19.40
C VAL A 152 -0.89 2.16 -19.38
N PRO A 153 -1.24 3.37 -19.87
CA PRO A 153 -0.36 4.53 -19.82
C PRO A 153 0.26 4.77 -18.43
N ALA A 154 1.55 5.13 -18.40
CA ALA A 154 2.32 5.24 -17.18
C ALA A 154 1.75 6.25 -16.16
N GLU A 155 1.01 7.26 -16.63
CA GLU A 155 0.29 8.22 -15.78
C GLU A 155 -0.76 7.58 -14.86
N GLU A 156 -1.38 6.47 -15.26
CA GLU A 156 -2.41 5.78 -14.46
C GLU A 156 -1.81 5.05 -13.24
N SER A 157 -0.51 4.72 -13.30
CA SER A 157 0.24 4.16 -12.18
C SER A 157 1.32 5.12 -11.64
N ALA A 158 1.24 6.40 -11.98
CA ALA A 158 2.15 7.39 -11.44
C ALA A 158 1.89 7.61 -9.93
N ILE A 159 2.95 7.63 -9.13
CA ILE A 159 2.85 7.87 -7.70
C ILE A 159 2.54 9.36 -7.46
N ILE A 160 1.39 9.62 -6.86
CA ILE A 160 0.98 10.94 -6.40
C ILE A 160 1.23 11.04 -4.90
N LYS A 161 2.14 11.93 -4.50
CA LYS A 161 2.36 12.27 -3.08
C LYS A 161 1.17 13.08 -2.56
N VAL A 162 0.37 12.49 -1.68
CA VAL A 162 -0.81 13.11 -1.09
C VAL A 162 -0.41 14.02 0.07
N ASN A 163 0.47 13.53 0.95
CA ASN A 163 0.93 14.24 2.13
C ASN A 163 2.27 13.67 2.59
N GLU A 164 3.03 14.44 3.35
CA GLU A 164 4.24 13.98 4.03
C GLU A 164 4.39 14.66 5.39
N HIS A 165 5.07 13.97 6.30
CA HIS A 165 5.49 14.53 7.57
C HIS A 165 6.85 13.96 7.96
N SER A 166 7.70 14.79 8.55
CA SER A 166 9.00 14.37 9.06
C SER A 166 9.19 14.79 10.50
N THR A 167 9.89 13.94 11.25
CA THR A 167 10.43 14.27 12.57
C THR A 167 11.91 13.90 12.62
N VAL A 168 12.62 14.44 13.60
CA VAL A 168 14.06 14.27 13.76
C VAL A 168 14.32 13.75 15.16
N VAL A 169 15.17 12.74 15.25
CA VAL A 169 15.71 12.21 16.50
C VAL A 169 17.23 12.30 16.43
N ASN A 170 17.88 12.66 17.54
CA ASN A 170 19.34 12.66 17.62
C ASN A 170 19.83 11.34 18.21
N ILE A 171 20.69 10.65 17.45
CA ILE A 171 21.38 9.44 17.88
C ILE A 171 22.66 9.87 18.59
N LEU A 172 22.81 9.43 19.84
CA LEU A 172 23.98 9.68 20.66
C LEU A 172 24.99 8.54 20.53
N GLU A 173 26.22 8.77 21.01
CA GLU A 173 27.27 7.75 21.12
C GLU A 173 26.95 6.67 22.17
#